data_AF-A0A519VZL1-F1
#
_entry.id   AF-A0A519VZL1-F1
#
_cell.length_a   1.000
_cell.length_b   1.000
_cell.length_c   1.000
_cell.angle_alpha   90.00
_cell.angle_beta   90.00
_cell.angle_gamma   90.00
#
_symmetry.space_group_name_H-M   'P 1'
#
loop_
_entity.id
_entity.type
_entity.pdbx_description
1 polymer ?
#
loop_
_entity_poly.entity_id
_entity_poly.type
_entity_poly.pdbx_seq_one_letter_code
_entity_poly.pdbx_strand_id
1 'polypeptide(L)'
;MIKEQISVFDIFKIGIGPSSSHTLGPWRAAQQFTASLTQQGLLADVEMVKILLYGSLAKTGKGHGTDVAILLGLTGADPVTFDVDAVTPTFETIQKEKKLNLAGQAIIDFDYNNDLLFLFAESLPFHPNAVTFQAFLKNGKAFSETYYSIGGGFVVKEGEDNSQKPQVDLPFPVEKAKELLHWCLSTGLKVSEIVMENELAWRPEAATKAGILQHFAVMRD
;
A
#
# COMPACT_ATOMS: atom_id res chain seq x y z
N MET A 1 15.72 -20.41 4.24
CA MET A 1 15.53 -18.95 4.12
C MET A 1 14.60 -18.72 2.94
N ILE A 2 13.48 -18.04 3.17
CA ILE A 2 12.60 -17.59 2.09
C ILE A 2 13.35 -16.48 1.36
N LYS A 3 13.68 -16.71 0.09
CA LYS A 3 14.30 -15.68 -0.75
C LYS A 3 13.19 -14.77 -1.26
N GLU A 4 13.37 -13.47 -1.09
CA GLU A 4 12.47 -12.48 -1.67
C GLU A 4 12.63 -12.49 -3.19
N GLN A 5 11.51 -12.60 -3.89
CA GLN A 5 11.45 -12.61 -5.36
C GLN A 5 10.72 -11.34 -5.80
N ILE A 6 11.27 -10.64 -6.77
CA ILE A 6 10.81 -9.32 -7.20
C ILE A 6 10.44 -9.40 -8.68
N SER A 7 9.20 -8.99 -9.00
CA SER A 7 8.73 -8.76 -10.36
C SER A 7 9.05 -7.32 -10.81
N VAL A 8 9.09 -7.09 -12.12
CA VAL A 8 9.13 -5.75 -12.71
C VAL A 8 7.98 -4.86 -12.21
N PHE A 9 6.83 -5.43 -11.86
CA PHE A 9 5.67 -4.70 -11.32
C PHE A 9 5.78 -4.40 -9.82
N ASP A 10 6.74 -5.02 -9.13
CA ASP A 10 7.13 -4.62 -7.78
C ASP A 10 8.02 -3.37 -7.80
N ILE A 11 8.72 -3.14 -8.90
CA ILE A 11 9.60 -1.98 -9.12
C ILE A 11 8.79 -0.81 -9.70
N PHE A 12 8.01 -1.06 -10.74
CA PHE A 12 7.18 -0.06 -11.40
C PHE A 12 5.74 -0.17 -10.91
N LYS A 13 5.29 0.81 -10.13
CA LYS A 13 3.93 0.86 -9.61
C LYS A 13 3.26 2.15 -10.07
N ILE A 14 2.05 2.02 -10.61
CA ILE A 14 1.17 3.17 -10.84
C ILE A 14 0.56 3.54 -9.50
N GLY A 15 0.47 4.83 -9.23
CA GLY A 15 -0.14 5.34 -8.02
C GLY A 15 -0.07 6.85 -7.97
N ILE A 16 -0.76 7.42 -6.99
CA ILE A 16 -0.75 8.86 -6.72
C ILE A 16 0.49 9.23 -5.90
N GLY A 17 1.23 10.24 -6.37
CA GLY A 17 2.37 10.83 -5.68
C GLY A 17 1.98 11.76 -4.51
N PRO A 18 2.95 12.37 -3.82
CA PRO A 18 4.36 12.54 -4.21
C PRO A 18 5.31 11.43 -3.74
N SER A 19 4.89 10.48 -2.88
CA SER A 19 5.80 9.53 -2.25
C SER A 19 5.25 8.11 -2.14
N SER A 20 6.00 7.10 -2.59
CA SER A 20 5.56 5.71 -2.46
C SER A 20 5.52 5.24 -0.98
N SER A 21 6.41 5.75 -0.12
CA SER A 21 6.47 5.34 1.29
C SER A 21 5.52 6.14 2.19
N HIS A 22 5.21 7.39 1.81
CA HIS A 22 4.37 8.29 2.63
C HIS A 22 2.99 8.55 2.02
N THR A 23 2.73 8.14 0.78
CA THR A 23 1.42 8.24 0.11
C THR A 23 0.88 6.84 -0.21
N LEU A 24 1.54 6.09 -1.10
CA LEU A 24 1.02 4.79 -1.56
C LEU A 24 0.97 3.73 -0.47
N GLY A 25 2.02 3.61 0.35
CA GLY A 25 2.05 2.67 1.48
C GLY A 25 0.91 2.93 2.49
N PRO A 26 0.79 4.14 3.06
CA PRO A 26 -0.32 4.47 3.96
C PRO A 26 -1.72 4.28 3.35
N TRP A 27 -1.90 4.57 2.06
CA TRP A 27 -3.15 4.28 1.35
C TRP A 27 -3.46 2.78 1.33
N ARG A 28 -2.47 1.95 0.98
CA ARG A 28 -2.62 0.48 0.97
C ARG A 28 -2.85 -0.07 2.37
N ALA A 29 -2.22 0.50 3.41
CA ALA A 29 -2.47 0.13 4.80
C ALA A 29 -3.93 0.36 5.21
N ALA A 30 -4.50 1.51 4.82
CA ALA A 30 -5.92 1.82 5.05
C ALA A 30 -6.87 0.85 4.30
N GLN A 31 -6.53 0.47 3.07
CA GLN A 31 -7.29 -0.56 2.33
C GLN A 31 -7.21 -1.94 3.01
N GLN A 32 -6.03 -2.33 3.49
CA GLN A 32 -5.88 -3.60 4.23
C GLN A 32 -6.71 -3.59 5.52
N PHE A 33 -6.74 -2.47 6.25
CA PHE A 33 -7.54 -2.34 7.46
C PHE A 33 -9.05 -2.48 7.19
N THR A 34 -9.57 -1.81 6.16
CA THR A 34 -11.00 -1.94 5.79
C THR A 34 -11.35 -3.34 5.29
N ALA A 35 -10.41 -4.01 4.60
CA ALA A 35 -10.55 -5.42 4.24
C ALA A 35 -10.60 -6.33 5.48
N SER A 36 -9.72 -6.12 6.47
CA SER A 36 -9.73 -6.86 7.75
C SER A 36 -11.08 -6.71 8.48
N LEU A 37 -11.60 -5.48 8.57
CA LEU A 37 -12.91 -5.20 9.18
C LEU A 37 -14.04 -5.93 8.46
N THR A 38 -13.99 -5.96 7.12
CA THR A 38 -14.97 -6.67 6.29
C THR A 38 -14.89 -8.17 6.51
N GLN A 39 -13.69 -8.74 6.49
CA GLN A 39 -13.44 -10.18 6.68
C GLN A 39 -13.92 -10.66 8.06
N GLN A 40 -13.78 -9.83 9.09
CA GLN A 40 -14.25 -10.14 10.44
C GLN A 40 -15.73 -9.82 10.67
N GLY A 41 -16.44 -9.31 9.66
CA GLY A 41 -17.84 -8.91 9.79
C GLY A 41 -18.08 -7.72 10.72
N LEU A 42 -17.05 -6.90 10.99
CA LEU A 42 -17.10 -5.78 11.93
C LEU A 42 -17.49 -4.45 11.28
N LEU A 43 -17.35 -4.33 9.96
CA LEU A 43 -17.49 -3.06 9.23
C LEU A 43 -18.81 -2.32 9.52
N ALA A 44 -19.94 -3.05 9.57
CA ALA A 44 -21.26 -2.47 9.82
C ALA A 44 -21.47 -1.98 11.27
N ASP A 45 -20.63 -2.43 12.19
CA ASP A 45 -20.69 -2.09 13.61
C ASP A 45 -19.71 -0.97 14.00
N VAL A 46 -18.88 -0.49 13.07
CA VAL A 46 -17.96 0.62 13.32
C VAL A 46 -18.74 1.93 13.48
N GLU A 47 -18.50 2.65 14.58
CA GLU A 47 -19.06 3.98 14.83
C GLU A 47 -18.04 5.10 14.55
N MET A 48 -16.77 4.81 14.80
CA MET A 48 -15.67 5.79 14.74
C MET A 48 -14.36 5.07 14.43
N VAL A 49 -13.47 5.74 13.70
CA VAL A 49 -12.11 5.26 13.44
C VAL A 49 -11.12 6.31 13.93
N LYS A 50 -10.12 5.88 14.70
CA LYS A 50 -8.94 6.69 15.03
C LYS A 50 -7.72 6.18 14.29
N ILE A 51 -6.87 7.12 13.91
CA ILE A 51 -5.68 6.91 13.10
C ILE A 51 -4.52 7.53 13.85
N LEU A 52 -3.50 6.73 14.15
CA LEU A 52 -2.33 7.15 14.90
C LEU A 52 -1.11 7.00 13.99
N LEU A 53 -0.48 8.12 13.66
CA LEU A 53 0.73 8.17 12.85
C LEU A 53 1.94 8.32 13.75
N TYR A 54 2.96 7.49 13.50
CA TYR A 54 4.19 7.45 14.30
C TYR A 54 5.42 7.82 13.46
N GLY A 55 6.51 8.18 14.16
CA GLY A 55 7.85 8.30 13.59
C GLY A 55 7.92 9.23 12.38
N SER A 56 8.47 8.74 11.27
CA SER A 56 8.68 9.55 10.06
C SER A 56 7.37 9.85 9.32
N LEU A 57 6.36 8.96 9.40
CA LEU A 57 5.02 9.25 8.88
C LEU A 57 4.37 10.41 9.64
N ALA A 58 4.52 10.46 10.97
CA ALA A 58 4.02 11.60 11.75
C ALA A 58 4.73 12.91 11.37
N LYS A 59 6.06 12.88 11.30
CA LYS A 59 6.89 14.09 11.13
C LYS A 59 6.79 14.72 9.76
N THR A 60 6.69 13.91 8.72
CA THR A 60 6.75 14.39 7.33
C THR A 60 5.44 14.17 6.57
N GLY A 61 4.47 13.49 7.17
CA GLY A 61 3.28 13.01 6.46
C GLY A 61 2.42 14.09 5.83
N LYS A 62 2.22 15.24 6.51
CA LYS A 62 1.46 16.37 5.92
C LYS A 62 2.07 16.88 4.63
N GLY A 63 3.40 17.01 4.57
CA GLY A 63 4.10 17.45 3.37
C GLY A 63 4.09 16.43 2.23
N HIS A 64 3.79 15.16 2.53
CA HIS A 64 3.73 14.06 1.57
C HIS A 64 2.29 13.57 1.31
N GLY A 65 1.27 14.24 1.84
CA GLY A 65 -0.13 13.86 1.69
C GLY A 65 -0.51 12.52 2.35
N THR A 66 0.19 12.11 3.42
CA THR A 66 -0.08 10.86 4.14
C THR A 66 -1.48 10.81 4.71
N ASP A 67 -1.93 11.93 5.29
CA ASP A 67 -3.29 12.07 5.81
C ASP A 67 -4.33 11.93 4.71
N VAL A 68 -4.16 12.66 3.60
CA VAL A 68 -5.03 12.55 2.43
C VAL A 68 -5.09 11.10 1.93
N ALA A 69 -3.93 10.47 1.74
CA ALA A 69 -3.82 9.11 1.25
C ALA A 69 -4.52 8.08 2.16
N ILE A 70 -4.38 8.22 3.48
CA ILE A 70 -5.06 7.35 4.43
C ILE A 70 -6.57 7.53 4.36
N LEU A 71 -7.07 8.77 4.35
CA LEU A 71 -8.51 9.01 4.34
C LEU A 71 -9.15 8.47 3.06
N LEU A 72 -8.53 8.69 1.89
CA LEU A 72 -9.00 8.10 0.64
C LEU A 72 -8.88 6.58 0.64
N GLY A 73 -7.82 6.00 1.22
CA GLY A 73 -7.71 4.55 1.37
C GLY A 73 -8.82 3.96 2.25
N LEU A 74 -9.21 4.66 3.32
CA LEU A 74 -10.31 4.26 4.19
C LEU A 74 -11.67 4.35 3.50
N THR A 75 -11.85 5.18 2.46
CA THR A 75 -13.08 5.19 1.67
C THR A 75 -13.18 4.03 0.66
N GLY A 76 -12.14 3.21 0.55
CA GLY A 76 -12.07 2.13 -0.43
C GLY A 76 -11.61 2.58 -1.82
N ALA A 77 -11.19 3.85 -1.98
CA ALA A 77 -10.61 4.33 -3.23
C ALA A 77 -9.33 3.56 -3.59
N ASP A 78 -9.10 3.28 -4.87
CA ASP A 78 -7.88 2.64 -5.36
C ASP A 78 -6.86 3.69 -5.83
N PRO A 79 -5.64 3.76 -5.24
CA PRO A 79 -4.65 4.76 -5.62
C PRO A 79 -4.15 4.64 -7.08
N VAL A 80 -4.44 3.52 -7.77
CA VAL A 80 -4.08 3.30 -9.18
C VAL A 80 -5.10 3.93 -10.13
N THR A 81 -6.39 3.94 -9.76
CA THR A 81 -7.49 4.34 -10.65
C THR A 81 -8.27 5.55 -10.15
N PHE A 82 -7.96 6.05 -8.96
CA PHE A 82 -8.65 7.21 -8.40
C PHE A 82 -8.32 8.47 -9.21
N ASP A 83 -9.36 9.26 -9.47
CA ASP A 83 -9.22 10.53 -10.19
C ASP A 83 -8.41 11.52 -9.36
N VAL A 84 -7.26 11.95 -9.90
CA VAL A 84 -6.35 12.89 -9.23
C VAL A 84 -7.03 14.23 -8.95
N ASP A 85 -7.93 14.67 -9.84
CA ASP A 85 -8.65 15.94 -9.69
C ASP A 85 -9.70 15.86 -8.56
N ALA A 86 -10.14 14.63 -8.21
CA ALA A 86 -11.08 14.38 -7.13
C ALA A 86 -10.43 14.27 -5.74
N VAL A 87 -9.10 14.23 -5.65
CA VAL A 87 -8.36 14.07 -4.38
C VAL A 87 -8.67 15.19 -3.40
N THR A 88 -8.44 16.44 -3.81
CA THR A 88 -8.64 17.62 -2.95
C THR A 88 -10.12 17.80 -2.57
N PRO A 89 -11.08 17.78 -3.52
CA PRO A 89 -12.50 17.93 -3.18
C PRO A 89 -13.02 16.86 -2.21
N THR A 90 -12.59 15.60 -2.38
CA THR A 90 -13.00 14.51 -1.49
C THR A 90 -12.46 14.72 -0.08
N PHE A 91 -11.19 15.09 0.05
CA PHE A 91 -10.56 15.36 1.33
C PHE A 91 -11.23 16.54 2.06
N GLU A 92 -11.48 17.64 1.36
CA GLU A 92 -12.18 18.82 1.91
C GLU A 92 -13.60 18.49 2.37
N THR A 93 -14.31 17.62 1.64
CA THR A 93 -15.64 17.15 2.01
C THR A 93 -15.60 16.38 3.34
N ILE A 94 -14.65 15.45 3.49
CA ILE A 94 -14.48 14.69 4.74
C ILE A 94 -14.23 15.64 5.93
N GLN A 95 -13.35 16.63 5.76
CA GLN A 95 -13.06 17.61 6.81
C GLN A 95 -14.28 18.49 7.17
N LYS A 96 -15.03 18.93 6.17
CA LYS A 96 -16.19 19.82 6.35
C LYS A 96 -17.37 19.09 6.98
N GLU A 97 -17.70 17.90 6.49
CA GLU A 97 -18.86 17.14 6.93
C GLU A 97 -18.62 16.39 8.23
N LYS A 98 -17.34 16.18 8.59
CA LYS A 98 -16.92 15.33 9.72
C LYS A 98 -17.48 13.91 9.63
N LYS A 99 -17.56 13.40 8.40
CA LYS A 99 -18.07 12.08 8.05
C LYS A 99 -17.05 11.38 7.16
N LEU A 100 -16.93 10.07 7.34
CA LEU A 100 -16.12 9.22 6.49
C LEU A 100 -16.97 8.06 5.96
N ASN A 101 -16.99 7.88 4.63
CA ASN A 101 -17.65 6.73 4.00
C ASN A 101 -16.71 5.51 4.02
N LEU A 102 -16.60 4.84 5.16
CA LEU A 102 -15.69 3.73 5.41
C LEU A 102 -15.96 2.57 4.44
N ALA A 103 -14.91 2.14 3.74
CA ALA A 103 -14.91 1.12 2.70
C ALA A 103 -15.96 1.32 1.59
N GLY A 104 -16.47 2.55 1.42
CA GLY A 104 -17.55 2.87 0.50
C GLY A 104 -18.93 2.32 0.92
N GLN A 105 -19.06 1.78 2.14
CA GLN A 105 -20.23 1.02 2.59
C GLN A 105 -20.90 1.60 3.84
N ALA A 106 -20.15 2.25 4.73
CA ALA A 106 -20.67 2.73 6.01
C ALA A 106 -20.24 4.17 6.28
N ILE A 107 -21.20 5.05 6.51
CA ILE A 107 -20.91 6.44 6.91
C ILE A 107 -20.72 6.48 8.43
N ILE A 108 -19.52 6.86 8.86
CA ILE A 108 -19.16 6.99 10.28
C ILE A 108 -18.83 8.44 10.63
N ASP A 109 -18.89 8.77 11.92
CA ASP A 109 -18.37 10.04 12.42
C ASP A 109 -16.85 10.05 12.34
N PHE A 110 -16.28 11.16 11.86
CA PHE A 110 -14.84 11.33 11.75
C PHE A 110 -14.47 12.82 11.82
N ASP A 111 -13.85 13.24 12.92
CA ASP A 111 -13.30 14.59 13.06
C ASP A 111 -11.79 14.57 12.79
N TYR A 112 -11.38 15.10 11.62
CA TYR A 112 -9.98 15.14 11.19
C TYR A 112 -9.01 15.60 12.28
N ASN A 113 -9.38 16.60 13.10
CA ASN A 113 -8.46 17.16 14.10
C ASN A 113 -8.32 16.30 15.36
N ASN A 114 -9.31 15.44 15.65
CA ASN A 114 -9.38 14.65 16.88
C ASN A 114 -9.13 13.15 16.65
N ASP A 115 -9.42 12.67 15.43
CA ASP A 115 -9.38 11.26 15.08
C ASP A 115 -8.16 10.90 14.20
N LEU A 116 -7.46 11.88 13.64
CA LEU A 116 -6.17 11.68 12.98
C LEU A 116 -5.04 12.35 13.78
N LEU A 117 -4.28 11.52 14.49
CA LEU A 117 -3.26 11.96 15.43
C LEU A 117 -1.86 11.78 14.85
N PHE A 118 -1.12 12.88 14.79
CA PHE A 118 0.31 12.88 14.46
C PHE A 118 1.14 12.80 15.75
N LEU A 119 1.63 11.61 16.08
CA LEU A 119 2.41 11.38 17.29
C LEU A 119 3.89 11.66 17.03
N PHE A 120 4.24 12.95 16.93
CA PHE A 120 5.57 13.42 16.52
C PHE A 120 6.73 12.93 17.41
N ALA A 121 6.45 12.67 18.70
CA ALA A 121 7.42 12.22 19.68
C ALA A 121 7.50 10.69 19.82
N GLU A 122 6.57 9.95 19.20
CA GLU A 122 6.45 8.51 19.35
C GLU A 122 6.93 7.78 18.11
N SER A 123 7.49 6.60 18.32
CA SER A 123 7.94 5.69 17.25
C SER A 123 7.78 4.26 17.71
N LEU A 124 7.40 3.38 16.80
CA LEU A 124 7.29 1.95 17.09
C LEU A 124 8.63 1.23 16.82
N PRO A 125 8.93 0.12 17.54
CA PRO A 125 10.25 -0.51 17.48
C PRO A 125 10.62 -1.14 16.13
N PHE A 126 9.64 -1.59 15.35
CA PHE A 126 9.89 -2.35 14.12
C PHE A 126 10.36 -1.47 12.95
N HIS A 127 9.64 -0.38 12.66
CA HIS A 127 9.95 0.51 11.53
C HIS A 127 9.44 1.93 11.80
N PRO A 128 10.18 2.99 11.40
CA PRO A 128 9.80 4.38 11.69
C PRO A 128 8.58 4.89 10.93
N ASN A 129 8.18 4.24 9.84
CA ASN A 129 6.95 4.55 9.12
C ASN A 129 5.84 3.62 9.59
N ALA A 130 5.12 4.00 10.65
CA ALA A 130 4.04 3.19 11.19
C ALA A 130 2.73 3.97 11.30
N VAL A 131 1.62 3.26 11.08
CA VAL A 131 0.26 3.73 11.30
C VAL A 131 -0.51 2.67 12.07
N THR A 132 -1.24 3.08 13.09
CA THR A 132 -2.21 2.22 13.79
C THR A 132 -3.60 2.75 13.51
N PHE A 133 -4.47 1.84 13.07
CA PHE A 133 -5.91 2.09 12.90
C PHE A 133 -6.66 1.47 14.06
N GLN A 134 -7.64 2.20 14.61
CA GLN A 134 -8.50 1.76 15.69
C GLN A 134 -9.96 2.00 15.31
N ALA A 135 -10.72 0.94 15.07
CA ALA A 135 -12.16 1.01 14.91
C ALA A 135 -12.86 0.79 16.25
N PHE A 136 -13.71 1.73 16.64
CA PHE A 136 -14.58 1.63 17.81
C PHE A 136 -15.96 1.13 17.36
N LEU A 137 -16.45 0.08 18.00
CA LEU A 137 -17.67 -0.62 17.62
C LEU A 137 -18.83 -0.22 18.53
N LYS A 138 -20.06 -0.34 18.01
CA LYS A 138 -21.33 -0.12 18.74
C LYS A 138 -21.44 -0.88 20.06
N ASN A 139 -20.74 -2.02 20.18
CA ASN A 139 -20.74 -2.85 21.37
C ASN A 139 -19.72 -2.41 22.45
N GLY A 140 -19.05 -1.27 22.25
CA GLY A 140 -18.04 -0.72 23.15
C GLY A 140 -16.65 -1.36 23.05
N LYS A 141 -16.47 -2.35 22.16
CA LYS A 141 -15.14 -2.92 21.87
C LYS A 141 -14.40 -2.09 20.83
N ALA A 142 -13.08 -2.28 20.79
CA ALA A 142 -12.23 -1.72 19.75
C ALA A 142 -11.52 -2.84 18.98
N PHE A 143 -11.34 -2.62 17.68
CA PHE A 143 -10.51 -3.43 16.80
C PHE A 143 -9.33 -2.59 16.32
N SER A 144 -8.10 -3.08 16.50
CA SER A 144 -6.88 -2.32 16.25
C SER A 144 -5.87 -3.10 15.43
N GLU A 145 -5.28 -2.46 14.43
CA GLU A 145 -4.23 -3.04 13.61
C GLU A 145 -3.14 -2.00 13.33
N THR A 146 -1.89 -2.44 13.38
CA THR A 146 -0.71 -1.60 13.10
C THR A 146 -0.08 -2.06 11.79
N TYR A 147 0.32 -1.09 10.97
CA TYR A 147 0.94 -1.32 9.67
C TYR A 147 2.21 -0.50 9.51
N TYR A 148 3.15 -1.05 8.77
CA TYR A 148 4.46 -0.47 8.50
C TYR A 148 4.68 -0.28 7.00
N SER A 149 4.94 0.97 6.58
CA SER A 149 5.29 1.28 5.20
C SER A 149 6.80 1.17 5.00
N ILE A 150 7.25 0.02 4.47
CA ILE A 150 8.67 -0.36 4.41
C ILE A 150 9.39 0.07 3.13
N GLY A 151 8.72 0.83 2.26
CA GLY A 151 9.29 1.36 1.01
C GLY A 151 8.70 0.72 -0.26
N GLY A 152 8.84 1.39 -1.40
CA GLY A 152 8.30 0.92 -2.69
C GLY A 152 6.77 0.71 -2.70
N GLY A 153 6.03 1.33 -1.79
CA GLY A 153 4.59 1.11 -1.63
C GLY A 153 4.20 -0.22 -0.96
N PHE A 154 5.18 -0.98 -0.44
CA PHE A 154 4.90 -2.19 0.34
C PHE A 154 4.50 -1.86 1.78
N VAL A 155 3.56 -2.64 2.29
CA VAL A 155 3.03 -2.52 3.65
C VAL A 155 3.13 -3.89 4.32
N VAL A 156 3.52 -3.89 5.59
CA VAL A 156 3.55 -5.07 6.45
C VAL A 156 2.68 -4.81 7.66
N LYS A 157 1.79 -5.75 7.98
CA LYS A 157 0.99 -5.70 9.21
C LYS A 157 1.81 -6.24 10.39
N GLU A 158 1.68 -5.58 11.54
CA GLU A 158 2.31 -6.02 12.78
C GLU A 158 1.84 -7.42 13.20
N GLY A 159 2.79 -8.28 13.54
CA GLY A 159 2.51 -9.67 13.95
C GLY A 159 2.18 -10.61 12.80
N GLU A 160 2.12 -10.13 11.55
CA GLU A 160 1.96 -10.98 10.39
C GLU A 160 3.33 -11.47 9.89
N ASP A 161 3.47 -12.79 9.74
CA ASP A 161 4.68 -13.39 9.22
C ASP A 161 4.67 -13.24 7.70
N ASN A 162 5.51 -12.34 7.18
CA ASN A 162 5.59 -12.00 5.76
C ASN A 162 6.19 -13.13 4.89
N SER A 163 6.37 -14.32 5.49
CA SER A 163 6.81 -15.57 4.85
C SER A 163 5.80 -16.15 3.85
N GLN A 164 4.60 -15.59 3.72
CA GLN A 164 3.55 -16.09 2.83
C GLN A 164 3.47 -15.40 1.46
N LYS A 165 4.49 -14.65 1.02
CA LYS A 165 4.54 -14.24 -0.40
C LYS A 165 4.61 -15.51 -1.26
N PRO A 166 3.71 -15.69 -2.26
CA PRO A 166 3.76 -16.84 -3.15
C PRO A 166 5.14 -16.89 -3.82
N GLN A 167 5.86 -17.98 -3.59
CA GLN A 167 7.11 -18.23 -4.27
C GLN A 167 6.83 -18.90 -5.62
N VAL A 168 7.51 -18.43 -6.65
CA VAL A 168 7.48 -19.04 -7.98
C VAL A 168 8.84 -19.64 -8.31
N ASP A 169 8.86 -20.69 -9.13
CA ASP A 169 10.10 -21.25 -9.63
C ASP A 169 10.62 -20.40 -10.78
N LEU A 170 11.55 -19.49 -10.47
CA LEU A 170 12.21 -18.65 -11.47
C LEU A 170 13.16 -19.50 -12.32
N PRO A 171 13.02 -19.54 -13.66
CA PRO A 171 13.92 -20.30 -14.53
C PRO A 171 15.38 -19.80 -14.49
N PHE A 172 15.57 -18.49 -14.30
CA PHE A 172 16.87 -17.84 -14.28
C PHE A 172 17.03 -17.00 -13.00
N PRO A 173 17.17 -17.61 -11.81
CA PRO A 173 17.26 -16.87 -10.56
C PRO A 173 18.55 -16.03 -10.54
N VAL A 174 18.43 -14.77 -10.09
CA VAL A 174 19.55 -13.82 -10.01
C VAL A 174 19.57 -13.17 -8.64
N GLU A 175 20.60 -13.48 -7.86
CA GLU A 175 20.94 -12.82 -6.59
C GLU A 175 22.14 -11.89 -6.76
N LYS A 176 23.08 -12.24 -7.65
CA LYS A 176 24.31 -11.48 -7.90
C LYS A 176 24.49 -11.18 -9.38
N ALA A 177 25.14 -10.06 -9.68
CA ALA A 177 25.43 -9.64 -11.05
C ALA A 177 26.14 -10.73 -11.90
N LYS A 178 26.99 -11.55 -11.27
CA LYS A 178 27.68 -12.68 -11.93
C LYS A 178 26.72 -13.76 -12.44
N GLU A 179 25.58 -13.97 -11.78
CA GLU A 179 24.59 -14.97 -12.17
C GLU A 179 23.80 -14.48 -13.38
N LEU A 180 23.42 -13.19 -13.40
CA LEU A 180 22.81 -12.58 -14.59
C LEU A 180 23.73 -12.69 -15.81
N LEU A 181 25.01 -12.35 -15.64
CA LEU A 181 26.00 -12.48 -16.71
C LEU A 181 26.14 -13.94 -17.15
N HIS A 182 26.18 -14.88 -16.21
CA HIS A 182 26.24 -16.31 -16.50
C HIS A 182 25.05 -16.75 -17.36
N TRP A 183 23.82 -16.36 -17.03
CA TRP A 183 22.63 -16.71 -17.81
C TRP A 183 22.64 -16.11 -19.21
N CYS A 184 23.01 -14.83 -19.36
CA CYS A 184 23.11 -14.21 -20.67
C CYS A 184 24.16 -14.93 -21.56
N LEU A 185 25.31 -15.28 -21.00
CA LEU A 185 26.38 -15.96 -21.75
C LEU A 185 26.04 -17.42 -22.09
N SER A 186 25.34 -18.14 -21.22
CA SER A 186 25.02 -19.56 -21.44
C SER A 186 23.82 -19.77 -22.37
N THR A 187 22.87 -18.83 -22.41
CA THR A 187 21.65 -18.92 -23.23
C THR A 187 21.73 -18.10 -24.53
N GLY A 188 22.59 -17.08 -24.57
CA GLY A 188 22.62 -16.08 -25.65
C GLY A 188 21.50 -15.02 -25.55
N LEU A 189 20.64 -15.10 -24.53
CA LEU A 189 19.56 -14.14 -24.29
C LEU A 189 20.11 -12.82 -23.74
N LYS A 190 19.44 -11.71 -24.09
CA LYS A 190 19.66 -10.40 -23.48
C LYS A 190 19.09 -10.37 -22.07
N VAL A 191 19.55 -9.41 -21.27
CA VAL A 191 19.02 -9.17 -19.91
C VAL A 191 17.50 -9.04 -19.89
N SER A 192 16.91 -8.30 -20.83
CA SER A 192 15.45 -8.14 -20.91
C SER A 192 14.71 -9.45 -21.22
N GLU A 193 15.33 -10.35 -21.97
CA GLU A 193 14.76 -11.66 -22.32
C GLU A 193 14.87 -12.60 -21.12
N ILE A 194 15.99 -12.60 -20.39
CA ILE A 194 16.12 -13.30 -19.10
C ILE A 194 15.06 -12.82 -18.09
N VAL A 195 14.85 -11.51 -17.99
CA VAL A 195 13.80 -10.95 -17.13
C VAL A 195 12.41 -11.38 -17.59
N MET A 196 12.14 -11.36 -18.91
CA MET A 196 10.85 -11.82 -19.45
C MET A 196 10.58 -13.30 -19.11
N GLU A 197 11.57 -14.17 -19.28
CA GLU A 197 11.45 -15.60 -18.93
C GLU A 197 11.15 -15.81 -17.43
N ASN A 198 11.77 -15.02 -16.55
CA ASN A 198 11.44 -15.01 -15.13
C ASN A 198 10.02 -14.50 -14.84
N GLU A 199 9.54 -13.50 -15.59
CA GLU A 199 8.16 -13.00 -15.45
C GLU A 199 7.10 -14.04 -15.83
N LEU A 200 7.44 -14.99 -16.71
CA LEU A 200 6.54 -16.10 -17.09
C LEU A 200 6.18 -17.01 -15.92
N ALA A 201 7.02 -17.05 -14.88
CA ALA A 201 6.73 -17.79 -13.65
C ALA A 201 5.56 -17.19 -12.84
N TRP A 202 5.29 -15.89 -13.03
CA TRP A 202 4.21 -15.17 -12.34
C TRP A 202 2.93 -15.09 -13.16
N ARG A 203 3.05 -14.91 -14.47
CA ARG A 203 1.92 -14.71 -15.39
C ARG A 203 2.31 -14.88 -16.86
N PRO A 204 1.34 -15.09 -17.77
CA PRO A 204 1.61 -15.23 -19.19
C PRO A 204 2.28 -13.99 -19.80
N GLU A 205 3.11 -14.21 -20.83
CA GLU A 205 3.86 -13.16 -21.53
C GLU A 205 2.98 -11.98 -21.98
N ALA A 206 1.80 -12.29 -22.51
CA ALA A 206 0.84 -11.28 -22.98
C ALA A 206 0.39 -10.34 -21.85
N ALA A 207 0.20 -10.86 -20.63
CA ALA A 207 -0.15 -10.06 -19.46
C ALA A 207 1.02 -9.17 -19.02
N THR A 208 2.25 -9.70 -19.05
CA THR A 208 3.46 -8.92 -18.76
C THR A 208 3.64 -7.76 -19.75
N LYS A 209 3.51 -8.03 -21.06
CA LYS A 209 3.60 -7.01 -22.11
C LYS A 209 2.51 -5.96 -21.99
N ALA A 210 1.25 -6.37 -21.77
CA ALA A 210 0.13 -5.46 -21.60
C ALA A 210 0.35 -4.52 -20.39
N GLY A 211 0.77 -5.06 -19.26
CA GLY A 211 1.06 -4.25 -18.07
C GLY A 211 2.21 -3.26 -18.28
N ILE A 212 3.31 -3.66 -18.94
CA ILE A 212 4.43 -2.75 -19.24
C ILE A 212 3.97 -1.60 -20.16
N LEU A 213 3.15 -1.91 -21.17
CA LEU A 213 2.58 -0.88 -22.05
C LEU A 213 1.63 0.06 -21.31
N GLN A 214 0.87 -0.44 -20.32
CA GLN A 214 0.05 0.39 -19.46
C GLN A 214 0.92 1.37 -18.64
N HIS A 215 2.01 0.90 -18.02
CA HIS A 215 2.96 1.77 -17.33
C HIS A 215 3.54 2.83 -18.27
N PHE A 216 3.92 2.44 -19.48
CA PHE A 216 4.43 3.36 -20.49
C PHE A 216 3.41 4.44 -20.87
N ALA A 217 2.14 4.07 -21.05
CA ALA A 217 1.08 5.03 -21.34
C ALA A 217 0.93 6.06 -20.20
N VAL A 218 0.89 5.60 -18.95
CA VAL A 218 0.81 6.48 -17.77
C VAL A 218 2.03 7.40 -17.64
N MET A 219 3.23 6.94 -17.98
CA MET A 219 4.44 7.78 -17.93
C MET A 219 4.51 8.80 -19.08
N ARG A 220 3.82 8.54 -20.18
CA ARG A 220 3.81 9.41 -21.37
C ARG A 220 2.80 10.53 -21.23
N ASP A 221 1.64 10.22 -20.65
CA ASP A 221 0.52 11.14 -20.46
C ASP A 221 0.83 12.15 -19.34
#